data_AF-A0A1V6N896-F1
#
_entry.id   AF-A0A1V6N896-F1
#
_cell.length_a   1.000
_cell.length_b   1.000
_cell.length_c   1.000
_cell.angle_alpha   90.00
_cell.angle_beta   90.00
_cell.angle_gamma   90.00
#
_symmetry.space_group_name_H-M   'P 1'
#
loop_
_entity.id
_entity.type
_entity.pdbx_description
1 polymer ?
#
loop_
_entity_poly.entity_id
_entity_poly.type
_entity_poly.pdbx_seq_one_letter_code
_entity_poly.pdbx_strand_id
1 'polypeptide(L)'
;MVGRYILTHPLDEELQVLEDKINHSFANGALLREALHLPNGWNGDGNKRLSLIGDPILKLVIGISGRNENNTIGEISNMIQQRASNANLADQGFIHGIDKFIVKNPSQSDITRNVMATTMQAIVGAVYVDCNHQIQPCADVMTALGLSWPE
;
A
#
# COMPACT_ATOMS: atom_id res chain seq x y z
N MET A 1 -13.94 -22.84 -27.93
CA MET A 1 -13.75 -22.94 -26.46
C MET A 1 -12.83 -21.81 -26.03
N VAL A 2 -13.37 -20.71 -25.52
CA VAL A 2 -12.54 -19.60 -25.01
C VAL A 2 -12.36 -19.87 -23.52
N GLY A 3 -11.16 -20.32 -23.14
CA GLY A 3 -10.80 -20.53 -21.74
C GLY A 3 -10.89 -19.20 -21.00
N ARG A 4 -11.88 -19.06 -20.13
CA ARG A 4 -11.90 -18.00 -19.12
C ARG A 4 -10.71 -18.27 -18.20
N TYR A 5 -9.60 -17.58 -18.41
CA TYR A 5 -8.62 -17.37 -17.36
C TYR A 5 -9.32 -16.49 -16.33
N ILE A 6 -9.95 -17.11 -15.34
CA ILE A 6 -10.48 -16.41 -14.18
C ILE A 6 -9.25 -15.89 -13.44
N LEU A 7 -8.98 -14.58 -13.57
CA LEU A 7 -8.12 -13.89 -12.62
C LEU A 7 -8.77 -14.13 -11.25
N THR A 8 -8.11 -14.89 -10.39
CA THR A 8 -8.60 -15.15 -9.04
C THR A 8 -8.48 -13.84 -8.27
N HIS A 9 -9.58 -13.10 -8.19
CA HIS A 9 -9.70 -11.99 -7.26
C HIS A 9 -9.61 -12.53 -5.83
N PRO A 10 -9.04 -11.78 -4.88
CA PRO A 10 -9.02 -12.21 -3.50
C PRO A 10 -10.45 -12.33 -3.01
N LEU A 11 -10.76 -13.42 -2.31
CA LEU A 11 -12.08 -13.62 -1.72
C LEU A 11 -12.31 -12.56 -0.63
N ASP A 12 -13.56 -12.25 -0.34
CA ASP A 12 -13.91 -11.25 0.68
C ASP A 12 -13.31 -11.60 2.07
N GLU A 13 -13.19 -12.89 2.36
CA GLU A 13 -12.52 -13.40 3.57
C GLU A 13 -11.01 -13.08 3.59
N GLU A 14 -10.33 -13.16 2.44
CA GLU A 14 -8.89 -12.81 2.34
C GLU A 14 -8.69 -11.31 2.46
N LEU A 15 -9.63 -10.50 1.95
CA LEU A 15 -9.60 -9.06 2.12
C LEU A 15 -9.79 -8.67 3.59
N GLN A 16 -10.71 -9.32 4.31
CA GLN A 16 -10.90 -9.07 5.74
C GLN A 16 -9.62 -9.33 6.55
N VAL A 17 -8.90 -10.41 6.25
CA VAL A 17 -7.60 -10.71 6.90
C VAL A 17 -6.58 -9.59 6.66
N LEU A 18 -6.57 -9.02 5.45
CA LEU A 18 -5.69 -7.89 5.15
C LEU A 18 -6.16 -6.60 5.86
N GLU A 19 -7.46 -6.32 5.89
CA GLU A 19 -8.05 -5.20 6.63
C GLU A 19 -7.66 -5.22 8.12
N ASP A 20 -7.81 -6.39 8.76
CA ASP A 20 -7.41 -6.60 10.15
C ASP A 20 -5.90 -6.38 10.35
N LYS A 21 -5.09 -6.84 9.39
CA LYS A 21 -3.63 -6.70 9.42
C LYS A 21 -3.16 -5.24 9.29
N ILE A 22 -3.85 -4.43 8.49
CA ILE A 22 -3.52 -3.01 8.32
C ILE A 22 -4.29 -2.11 9.28
N ASN A 23 -5.12 -2.68 10.17
CA ASN A 23 -5.97 -1.97 11.12
C ASN A 23 -6.91 -0.94 10.44
N HIS A 24 -7.48 -1.30 9.28
CA HIS A 24 -8.42 -0.44 8.54
C HIS A 24 -9.46 -1.28 7.82
N SER A 25 -10.75 -0.98 8.02
CA SER A 25 -11.84 -1.60 7.27
C SER A 25 -12.35 -0.65 6.19
N PHE A 26 -12.39 -1.12 4.94
CA PHE A 26 -12.76 -0.27 3.82
C PHE A 26 -14.28 -0.11 3.72
N ALA A 27 -14.74 1.13 3.62
CA ALA A 27 -16.13 1.41 3.24
C ALA A 27 -16.39 0.96 1.79
N ASN A 28 -15.39 1.11 0.92
CA ASN A 28 -15.40 0.63 -0.44
C ASN A 28 -14.26 -0.38 -0.69
N GLY A 29 -14.54 -1.66 -0.44
CA GLY A 29 -13.58 -2.75 -0.69
C GLY A 29 -13.10 -2.88 -2.15
N ALA A 30 -13.70 -2.19 -3.12
CA ALA A 30 -13.15 -2.12 -4.47
C ALA A 30 -11.80 -1.37 -4.52
N LEU A 31 -11.57 -0.41 -3.61
CA LEU A 31 -10.30 0.33 -3.51
C LEU A 31 -9.17 -0.58 -3.03
N LEU A 32 -9.42 -1.42 -2.03
CA LEU A 32 -8.43 -2.41 -1.59
C LEU A 32 -8.14 -3.43 -2.69
N ARG A 33 -9.18 -3.91 -3.39
CA ARG A 33 -8.98 -4.78 -4.56
C ARG A 33 -8.14 -4.07 -5.63
N GLU A 34 -8.43 -2.82 -5.99
CA GLU A 34 -7.63 -2.06 -6.96
C GLU A 34 -6.17 -1.95 -6.54
N ALA A 35 -5.90 -1.67 -5.26
CA ALA A 35 -4.54 -1.58 -4.73
C ALA A 35 -3.73 -2.88 -4.86
N LEU A 36 -4.40 -4.04 -4.77
CA LEU A 36 -3.80 -5.36 -4.88
C LEU A 36 -3.66 -5.88 -6.31
N HIS A 37 -4.28 -5.24 -7.30
CA HIS A 37 -4.26 -5.70 -8.69
C HIS A 37 -3.10 -5.10 -9.48
N LEU A 38 -2.26 -5.96 -10.04
CA LEU A 38 -1.19 -5.54 -10.93
C LEU A 38 -1.72 -5.10 -12.31
N PRO A 39 -1.01 -4.19 -13.00
CA PRO A 39 -1.33 -3.83 -14.38
C PRO A 39 -1.32 -5.06 -15.29
N ASN A 40 -2.33 -5.17 -16.14
CA ASN A 40 -2.45 -6.17 -17.19
C ASN A 40 -3.17 -5.60 -18.41
N GLY A 41 -3.26 -6.38 -19.49
CA GLY A 41 -3.85 -5.91 -20.75
C GLY A 41 -5.34 -5.54 -20.68
N TRP A 42 -6.04 -5.83 -19.58
CA TRP A 42 -7.48 -5.65 -19.42
C TRP A 42 -7.83 -4.59 -18.35
N ASN A 43 -7.00 -4.40 -17.33
CA ASN A 43 -7.23 -3.44 -16.23
C ASN A 43 -6.36 -2.17 -16.30
N GLY A 44 -5.68 -1.95 -17.42
CA GLY A 44 -4.88 -0.75 -17.68
C GLY A 44 -3.72 -0.59 -16.70
N ASP A 45 -3.74 0.51 -15.94
CA ASP A 45 -2.67 0.86 -15.00
C ASP A 45 -2.70 0.06 -13.69
N GLY A 46 -3.74 -0.73 -13.42
CA GLY A 46 -3.90 -1.47 -12.16
C GLY A 46 -3.73 -0.54 -10.95
N ASN A 47 -2.98 -1.02 -9.94
CA ASN A 47 -2.73 -0.29 -8.71
C ASN A 47 -1.88 1.00 -8.83
N LYS A 48 -1.32 1.30 -10.01
CA LYS A 48 -0.39 2.43 -10.18
C LYS A 48 -1.03 3.78 -9.90
N ARG A 49 -2.31 3.96 -10.21
CA ARG A 49 -3.01 5.24 -9.95
C ARG A 49 -3.14 5.53 -8.47
N LEU A 50 -3.46 4.51 -7.67
CA LEU A 50 -3.47 4.62 -6.21
C LEU A 50 -2.06 4.77 -5.64
N SER A 51 -1.06 4.07 -6.20
CA SER A 51 0.34 4.23 -5.81
C SER A 51 0.85 5.66 -5.98
N LEU A 52 0.48 6.31 -7.09
CA LEU A 52 0.83 7.72 -7.34
C LEU A 52 0.24 8.67 -6.28
N ILE A 53 -0.92 8.33 -5.70
CA ILE A 53 -1.52 9.08 -4.59
C ILE A 53 -0.82 8.73 -3.27
N GLY A 54 -0.57 7.45 -3.01
CA GLY A 54 0.00 7.01 -1.74
C GLY A 54 1.45 7.44 -1.50
N ASP A 55 2.28 7.52 -2.54
CA ASP A 55 3.69 7.95 -2.40
C ASP A 55 3.86 9.34 -1.74
N PRO A 56 3.18 10.41 -2.19
CA PRO A 56 3.24 11.68 -1.48
C PRO A 56 2.57 11.64 -0.09
N ILE A 57 1.53 10.82 0.12
CA ILE A 57 0.87 10.69 1.43
C ILE A 57 1.79 10.07 2.48
N LEU A 58 2.55 9.02 2.13
CA LEU A 58 3.58 8.42 2.99
C LEU A 58 4.55 9.49 3.51
N LYS A 59 5.06 10.32 2.60
CA LYS A 59 6.03 11.38 2.91
C LYS A 59 5.40 12.49 3.77
N LEU A 60 4.15 12.84 3.49
CA LEU A 60 3.40 13.84 4.23
C LEU A 60 3.16 13.40 5.68
N VAL A 61 2.71 12.15 5.91
CA VAL A 61 2.48 11.61 7.26
C VAL A 61 3.75 11.64 8.10
N ILE A 62 4.88 11.17 7.54
CA ILE A 62 6.17 11.20 8.23
C ILE A 62 6.57 12.64 8.56
N GLY A 63 6.38 13.57 7.62
CA GLY A 63 6.67 14.99 7.81
C GLY A 63 5.81 15.66 8.89
N ILE A 64 4.52 15.34 8.96
CA ILE A 64 3.60 15.87 9.99
C ILE A 64 4.02 15.37 11.38
N SER A 65 4.25 14.06 11.54
CA SER A 65 4.65 13.48 12.84
C SER A 65 5.97 14.09 13.31
N GLY A 66 6.97 14.09 12.43
CA GLY A 66 8.29 14.62 12.76
C GLY A 66 8.26 16.10 13.15
N ARG A 67 7.46 16.91 12.45
CA ARG A 67 7.24 18.32 12.80
C ARG A 67 6.58 18.48 14.17
N ASN A 68 5.54 17.68 14.47
CA ASN A 68 4.82 17.76 15.73
C ASN A 68 5.69 17.37 16.94
N GLU A 69 6.68 16.50 16.72
CA GLU A 69 7.69 16.09 17.70
C GLU A 69 8.89 17.06 17.80
N ASN A 70 8.89 18.16 17.04
CA ASN A 70 9.98 19.14 16.95
C ASN A 70 11.32 18.57 16.45
N ASN A 71 11.29 17.52 15.63
CA ASN A 71 12.47 17.04 14.92
C ASN A 71 13.01 18.10 13.95
N THR A 72 14.32 18.09 13.73
CA THR A 72 14.97 18.97 12.77
C THR A 72 14.61 18.62 11.33
N ILE A 73 14.78 19.56 10.40
CA ILE A 73 14.58 19.32 8.96
C ILE A 73 15.44 18.15 8.46
N GLY A 74 16.67 18.03 8.98
CA GLY A 74 17.60 16.94 8.63
C GLY A 74 17.07 15.58 9.07
N GLU A 75 16.59 15.46 10.31
CA GLU A 75 15.99 14.23 10.85
C GLU A 75 14.74 13.83 10.07
N ILE A 76 13.84 14.78 9.80
CA ILE A 76 12.60 14.51 9.04
C ILE A 76 12.94 14.06 7.61
N SER A 77 13.86 14.75 6.93
CA SER A 77 14.29 14.37 5.57
C SER A 77 14.92 12.98 5.54
N ASN A 78 15.76 12.65 6.53
CA ASN A 78 16.36 11.33 6.65
C ASN A 78 15.29 10.26 6.90
N MET A 79 14.32 10.52 7.78
CA MET A 79 13.24 9.58 8.07
C MET A 79 12.36 9.34 6.84
N ILE A 80 12.02 10.39 6.08
CA ILE A 80 11.29 10.25 4.80
C ILE A 80 12.08 9.35 3.84
N GLN A 81 13.38 9.60 3.67
CA GLN A 81 14.22 8.80 2.78
C GLN A 81 14.32 7.34 3.23
N GLN A 82 14.37 7.07 4.52
CA GLN A 82 14.44 5.70 5.04
C GLN A 82 13.09 4.99 4.88
N ARG A 83 12.03 5.55 5.45
CA ARG A 83 10.73 4.88 5.60
C ARG A 83 9.89 4.85 4.34
N ALA A 84 9.90 5.92 3.55
CA ALA A 84 9.14 6.01 2.30
C ALA A 84 9.94 5.56 1.07
N SER A 85 11.15 4.98 1.25
CA SER A 85 11.89 4.39 0.13
C SER A 85 11.22 3.11 -0.39
N ASN A 86 11.25 2.91 -1.71
CA ASN A 86 10.79 1.66 -2.31
C ASN A 86 11.48 0.42 -1.72
N ALA A 87 12.74 0.54 -1.28
CA ALA A 87 13.46 -0.55 -0.64
C ALA A 87 12.79 -0.93 0.70
N ASN A 88 12.57 0.04 1.59
CA ASN A 88 11.90 -0.21 2.87
C ASN A 88 10.44 -0.67 2.69
N LEU A 89 9.70 -0.05 1.77
CA LEU A 89 8.33 -0.46 1.45
C LEU A 89 8.28 -1.92 0.98
N ALA A 90 9.21 -2.33 0.13
CA ALA A 90 9.30 -3.72 -0.30
C ALA A 90 9.59 -4.66 0.88
N ASP A 91 10.57 -4.32 1.71
CA ASP A 91 10.95 -5.14 2.87
C ASP A 91 9.78 -5.30 3.86
N GLN A 92 9.13 -4.19 4.24
CA GLN A 92 7.96 -4.25 5.12
C GLN A 92 6.80 -5.00 4.48
N GLY A 93 6.54 -4.80 3.18
CA GLY A 93 5.49 -5.54 2.48
C GLY A 93 5.69 -7.06 2.53
N PHE A 94 6.93 -7.54 2.35
CA PHE A 94 7.24 -8.97 2.50
C PHE A 94 7.19 -9.45 3.95
N ILE A 95 7.71 -8.65 4.90
CA ILE A 95 7.65 -8.96 6.35
C ILE A 95 6.21 -9.16 6.81
N HIS A 96 5.30 -8.29 6.36
CA HIS A 96 3.88 -8.35 6.69
C HIS A 96 3.10 -9.39 5.86
N GLY A 97 3.73 -10.01 4.85
CA GLY A 97 3.12 -11.04 4.01
C GLY A 97 2.10 -10.49 3.01
N ILE A 98 2.26 -9.23 2.58
CA ILE A 98 1.35 -8.55 1.66
C ILE A 98 1.37 -9.19 0.27
N ASP A 99 2.49 -9.84 -0.11
CA ASP A 99 2.67 -10.57 -1.36
C ASP A 99 1.61 -11.63 -1.60
N LYS A 100 1.10 -12.23 -0.53
CA LYS A 100 0.08 -13.29 -0.59
C LYS A 100 -1.28 -12.80 -1.05
N PHE A 101 -1.54 -11.50 -0.93
CA PHE A 101 -2.80 -10.87 -1.34
C PHE A 101 -2.72 -10.24 -2.74
N ILE A 102 -1.53 -10.17 -3.34
CA ILE A 102 -1.32 -9.51 -4.63
C ILE A 102 -1.85 -10.40 -5.76
N VAL A 103 -2.72 -9.82 -6.59
CA VAL A 103 -3.27 -10.50 -7.75
C VAL A 103 -2.38 -10.26 -8.95
N LYS A 104 -1.58 -11.26 -9.28
CA LYS A 104 -0.68 -11.27 -10.44
C LYS A 104 -1.35 -11.72 -11.72
N ASN A 105 -0.79 -11.32 -12.86
CA ASN A 105 -1.12 -11.95 -14.13
C ASN A 105 -0.57 -13.40 -14.12
N PRO A 106 -1.32 -14.41 -14.62
CA PRO A 106 -0.83 -15.80 -14.73
C PRO A 106 0.55 -15.97 -15.37
N SER A 107 0.98 -15.03 -16.23
CA SER A 107 2.31 -15.08 -16.87
C SER A 107 3.45 -14.52 -16.02
N GLN A 108 3.18 -13.97 -14.83
CA GLN A 108 4.20 -13.47 -13.90
C GLN A 108 4.57 -14.54 -12.88
N SER A 109 5.87 -14.77 -12.69
CA SER A 109 6.38 -15.72 -11.70
C SER A 109 6.17 -15.19 -10.28
N ASP A 110 7.03 -14.26 -9.87
CA ASP A 110 7.16 -13.83 -8.48
C ASP A 110 6.90 -12.34 -8.32
N ILE A 111 6.47 -11.96 -7.11
CA ILE A 111 6.33 -10.56 -6.74
C ILE A 111 7.73 -9.95 -6.60
N THR A 112 8.07 -9.03 -7.49
CA THR A 112 9.32 -8.28 -7.41
C THR A 112 9.25 -7.20 -6.31
N ARG A 113 10.41 -6.74 -5.83
CA ARG A 113 10.49 -5.64 -4.85
C ARG A 113 9.77 -4.37 -5.33
N ASN A 114 9.89 -4.02 -6.61
CA ASN A 114 9.21 -2.86 -7.17
C ASN A 114 7.68 -3.01 -7.14
N VAL A 115 7.19 -4.21 -7.46
CA VAL A 115 5.76 -4.52 -7.38
C VAL A 115 5.26 -4.44 -5.95
N MET A 116 6.02 -4.97 -5.00
CA MET A 116 5.68 -4.87 -3.57
C MET A 116 5.61 -3.41 -3.12
N ALA A 117 6.64 -2.61 -3.40
CA ALA A 117 6.67 -1.19 -3.03
C ALA A 117 5.50 -0.40 -3.63
N THR A 118 5.19 -0.64 -4.91
CA THR A 118 4.05 -0.02 -5.60
C THR A 118 2.73 -0.40 -4.94
N THR A 119 2.58 -1.67 -4.55
CA THR A 119 1.38 -2.15 -3.84
C THR A 119 1.23 -1.51 -2.47
N MET A 120 2.31 -1.37 -1.71
CA MET A 120 2.30 -0.71 -0.41
C MET A 120 1.88 0.77 -0.53
N GLN A 121 2.39 1.50 -1.52
CA GLN A 121 1.92 2.84 -1.84
C GLN A 121 0.44 2.83 -2.22
N ALA A 122 0.00 1.87 -3.05
CA ALA A 122 -1.38 1.78 -3.48
C ALA A 122 -2.35 1.51 -2.32
N ILE A 123 -1.98 0.70 -1.33
CA ILE A 123 -2.79 0.46 -0.12
C ILE A 123 -2.98 1.79 0.64
N VAL A 124 -1.92 2.56 0.87
CA VAL A 124 -2.02 3.88 1.53
C VAL A 124 -2.87 4.84 0.69
N GLY A 125 -2.71 4.83 -0.64
CA GLY A 125 -3.54 5.62 -1.55
C GLY A 125 -5.02 5.23 -1.52
N ALA A 126 -5.31 3.94 -1.42
CA ALA A 126 -6.67 3.41 -1.30
C ALA A 126 -7.34 3.90 -0.01
N VAL A 127 -6.65 3.81 1.13
CA VAL A 127 -7.14 4.28 2.44
C VAL A 127 -7.44 5.77 2.39
N TYR A 128 -6.54 6.57 1.79
CA TYR A 128 -6.74 8.00 1.64
C TYR A 128 -8.02 8.32 0.85
N VAL A 129 -8.28 7.62 -0.26
CA VAL A 129 -9.50 7.82 -1.06
C VAL A 129 -10.74 7.33 -0.31
N ASP A 130 -10.67 6.16 0.33
CA ASP A 130 -11.77 5.56 1.09
C ASP A 130 -12.23 6.47 2.25
N CYS A 131 -11.29 7.15 2.89
CA CYS A 131 -11.53 8.02 4.03
C CYS A 131 -11.83 9.49 3.66
N ASN A 132 -12.29 9.77 2.43
CA ASN A 132 -12.54 11.13 1.95
C ASN A 132 -11.33 12.07 2.15
N HIS A 133 -10.13 11.58 1.86
CA HIS A 133 -8.87 12.34 1.89
C HIS A 133 -8.40 12.76 3.30
N GLN A 134 -8.78 12.00 4.33
CA GLN A 134 -8.26 12.20 5.69
C GLN A 134 -6.87 11.57 5.85
N ILE A 135 -5.98 12.25 6.59
CA ILE A 135 -4.60 11.81 6.79
C ILE A 135 -4.47 10.83 7.96
N GLN A 136 -5.29 10.96 9.00
CA GLN A 136 -5.15 10.13 10.21
C GLN A 136 -5.28 8.62 9.92
N PRO A 137 -6.27 8.14 9.13
CA PRO A 137 -6.35 6.72 8.81
C PRO A 137 -5.13 6.18 8.05
N CYS A 138 -4.51 7.02 7.20
CA CYS A 138 -3.27 6.66 6.53
C CYS A 138 -2.11 6.51 7.53
N ALA A 139 -2.05 7.36 8.55
CA ALA A 139 -1.05 7.25 9.61
C ALA A 139 -1.22 5.96 10.41
N ASP A 140 -2.46 5.58 10.76
CA ASP A 140 -2.76 4.36 11.50
C ASP A 140 -2.34 3.11 10.71
N VAL A 141 -2.65 3.07 9.41
CA VAL A 141 -2.22 2.02 8.48
C VAL A 141 -0.70 1.97 8.32
N MET A 142 -0.04 3.13 8.24
CA MET A 142 1.41 3.20 8.16
C MET A 142 2.08 2.66 9.42
N THR A 143 1.52 2.94 10.60
CA THR A 143 1.99 2.37 11.87
C THR A 143 1.83 0.85 11.87
N ALA A 144 0.66 0.33 11.47
CA ALA A 144 0.41 -1.11 11.38
C ALA A 144 1.36 -1.85 10.42
N LEU A 145 1.87 -1.15 9.39
CA LEU A 145 2.81 -1.66 8.39
C LEU A 145 4.28 -1.36 8.69
N GLY A 146 4.61 -0.80 9.86
CA GLY A 146 6.00 -0.48 10.24
C GLY A 146 6.65 0.64 9.41
N LEU A 147 5.83 1.54 8.85
CA LEU A 147 6.25 2.64 7.98
C LEU A 147 6.34 4.00 8.69
N SER A 148 5.92 4.07 9.95
CA SER A 148 5.96 5.28 10.79
C SER A 148 7.35 5.52 11.40
N TRP A 149 7.47 6.60 12.18
CA TRP A 149 8.60 6.77 13.10
C TRP A 149 8.67 5.57 14.05
N PRO A 150 9.87 5.06 14.37
CA PRO A 150 10.03 4.02 15.38
C PRO A 150 9.62 4.56 16.75
N GLU A 151 8.91 3.74 17.52
CA GLU A 151 8.65 3.98 18.95
C GLU A 151 9.94 3.95 19.78
#